data_AF-A0A225M8B0-F1
#
_entry.id   AF-A0A225M8B0-F1
#
_cell.length_a   1.000
_cell.length_b   1.000
_cell.length_c   1.000
_cell.angle_alpha   90.00
_cell.angle_beta   90.00
_cell.angle_gamma   90.00
#
_symmetry.space_group_name_H-M   'P 1'
#
loop_
_entity.id
_entity.type
_entity.pdbx_description
1 polymer ?
#
loop_
_entity_poly.entity_id
_entity_poly.type
_entity_poly.pdbx_seq_one_letter_code
_entity_poly.pdbx_strand_id
1 'polypeptide(L)'
;MQRLISALVALVIVLALLSSCVFIVRERNSALLFALGEVRETITQPGLYFKLPPPFENVVLMDKRLQTIETTDPERIQTAEKKNLLIDSFVKWRIIDPRQFYVTFGANDRAAQERLQAQIRDALNASVNVRTVKEVVSTERDKIMQEVLNTVEARAKPLGVQVVDVRLRRIEFAPEISESVYRRMQAERTQEANRLRATGAADSEKIRAQADRERQEVLAKAYAQAQGIKGQGDAKANSIYSEAYAKNPKFFSFYKSLEAYRAAFSKSSDVLVLSPKSDFFKYWNSPDGAKAAPEAKPAQP
;
A
#
# COMPACT_ATOMS: atom_id res chain seq x y z
N MET A 1 14.55 85.23 -34.44
CA MET A 1 15.01 83.93 -33.88
C MET A 1 14.56 83.70 -32.45
N GLN A 2 14.76 84.62 -31.50
CA GLN A 2 14.34 84.43 -30.10
C GLN A 2 12.84 84.13 -29.88
N ARG A 3 11.94 84.76 -30.66
CA ARG A 3 10.48 84.48 -30.59
C ARG A 3 10.07 83.11 -31.13
N LEU A 4 10.82 82.59 -32.10
CA LEU A 4 10.61 81.23 -32.63
C LEU A 4 11.13 80.18 -31.66
N ILE A 5 12.27 80.45 -31.01
CA ILE A 5 12.82 79.60 -29.95
C ILE A 5 11.88 79.56 -28.74
N SER A 6 11.35 80.71 -28.29
CA SER A 6 10.39 80.74 -27.18
C SER A 6 9.07 80.03 -27.52
N ALA A 7 8.58 80.16 -28.77
CA ALA A 7 7.39 79.44 -29.23
C ALA A 7 7.61 77.92 -29.28
N LEU A 8 8.80 77.48 -29.72
CA LEU A 8 9.16 76.07 -29.77
C LEU A 8 9.32 75.47 -28.36
N VAL A 9 9.92 76.21 -27.43
CA VAL A 9 10.01 75.81 -26.02
C VAL A 9 8.63 75.71 -25.37
N ALA A 10 7.74 76.68 -25.60
CA ALA A 10 6.37 76.63 -25.10
C ALA A 10 5.59 75.42 -25.67
N LEU A 11 5.74 75.13 -26.96
CA LEU A 11 5.12 73.96 -27.60
C LEU A 11 5.61 72.65 -26.98
N VAL A 12 6.91 72.52 -26.72
CA VAL A 12 7.50 71.34 -26.08
C VAL A 12 6.99 71.16 -24.65
N ILE A 13 6.84 72.25 -23.88
CA ILE A 13 6.29 72.21 -22.52
C ILE A 13 4.82 71.77 -22.54
N VAL A 14 4.02 72.30 -23.46
CA VAL A 14 2.60 71.92 -23.60
C VAL A 14 2.47 70.45 -24.01
N LEU A 15 3.29 69.97 -24.95
CA LEU A 15 3.34 68.56 -25.35
C LEU A 15 3.77 67.64 -24.19
N ALA A 16 4.76 68.06 -23.40
CA ALA A 16 5.20 67.32 -22.22
C ALA A 16 4.11 67.23 -21.15
N LEU A 17 3.36 68.31 -20.93
CA LEU A 17 2.22 68.33 -20.00
C LEU A 17 1.09 67.42 -20.48
N LEU A 18 0.71 67.50 -21.76
CA LEU A 18 -0.32 66.64 -22.35
C LEU A 18 0.05 65.15 -22.28
N SER A 19 1.32 64.82 -22.56
CA SER A 19 1.83 63.45 -22.44
C SER A 19 1.78 62.95 -20.99
N SER A 20 2.11 63.81 -20.02
CA SER A 20 2.06 63.48 -18.58
C SER A 20 0.64 63.28 -18.02
N CYS A 21 -0.38 63.76 -18.74
CA CYS A 21 -1.78 63.58 -18.36
C CYS A 21 -2.34 62.20 -18.71
N VAL A 22 -1.64 61.42 -19.55
CA VAL A 22 -2.15 60.13 -20.03
C VAL A 22 -1.46 58.98 -19.31
N PHE A 23 -2.23 58.03 -18.78
CA PHE A 23 -1.69 56.78 -18.25
C PHE A 23 -2.50 55.56 -18.68
N ILE A 24 -1.82 54.41 -18.76
CA ILE A 24 -2.38 53.17 -19.27
C ILE A 24 -2.44 52.15 -18.12
N VAL A 25 -3.65 51.65 -17.86
CA VAL A 25 -3.87 50.54 -16.92
C VAL A 25 -3.98 49.26 -17.73
N ARG A 26 -3.03 48.33 -17.50
CA ARG A 26 -3.02 47.02 -18.14
C ARG A 26 -3.88 46.04 -17.35
N GLU A 27 -4.35 44.97 -17.98
CA GLU A 27 -5.16 43.92 -17.34
C GLU A 27 -4.55 43.31 -16.06
N ARG A 28 -3.22 43.34 -15.95
CA ARG A 28 -2.47 42.78 -14.81
C ARG A 28 -2.38 43.73 -13.62
N ASN A 29 -2.61 45.03 -13.85
CA ASN A 29 -2.38 46.06 -12.85
C ASN A 29 -3.70 46.72 -12.46
N SER A 30 -3.79 47.15 -11.21
CA SER A 30 -4.79 48.11 -10.76
C SER A 30 -4.09 49.45 -10.50
N ALA A 31 -4.80 50.55 -10.70
CA ALA A 31 -4.28 51.89 -10.46
C ALA A 31 -5.01 52.56 -9.31
N LEU A 32 -4.25 53.14 -8.38
CA LEU A 32 -4.78 54.03 -7.37
C LEU A 32 -4.46 55.48 -7.77
N LEU A 33 -5.50 56.29 -7.97
CA LEU A 33 -5.36 57.71 -8.29
C LEU A 33 -5.45 58.52 -7.01
N PHE A 34 -4.39 59.27 -6.73
CA PHE A 34 -4.32 60.20 -5.63
C PHE A 34 -4.53 61.62 -6.14
N ALA A 35 -5.30 62.41 -5.40
CA ALA A 35 -5.42 63.85 -5.61
C ALA A 35 -5.02 64.56 -4.31
N LEU A 36 -4.01 65.44 -4.36
CA LEU A 36 -3.52 66.19 -3.19
C LEU A 36 -3.23 65.33 -1.93
N GLY A 37 -2.84 64.08 -2.12
CA GLY A 37 -2.51 63.14 -1.03
C GLY A 37 -3.66 62.24 -0.56
N GLU A 38 -4.89 62.46 -1.01
CA GLU A 38 -6.03 61.58 -0.72
C GLU A 38 -6.33 60.62 -1.87
N VAL A 39 -6.88 59.44 -1.55
CA VAL A 39 -7.29 58.45 -2.56
C VAL A 39 -8.61 58.87 -3.20
N ARG A 40 -8.53 59.41 -4.41
CA ARG A 40 -9.70 59.85 -5.18
C ARG A 40 -10.46 58.65 -5.74
N GLU A 41 -9.78 57.78 -6.49
CA GLU A 41 -10.43 56.70 -7.23
C GLU A 41 -9.56 55.44 -7.33
N THR A 42 -10.21 54.28 -7.38
CA THR A 42 -9.57 52.97 -7.56
C THR A 42 -9.99 52.38 -8.89
N ILE A 43 -9.05 52.34 -9.84
CA ILE A 43 -9.31 51.93 -11.21
C ILE A 43 -8.82 50.50 -11.39
N THR A 44 -9.75 49.57 -11.58
CA THR A 44 -9.48 48.13 -11.77
C THR A 44 -9.71 47.64 -13.19
N GLN A 45 -10.36 48.44 -14.05
CA GLN A 45 -10.63 48.07 -15.43
C GLN A 45 -9.48 48.51 -16.33
N PRO A 46 -9.02 47.64 -17.25
CA PRO A 46 -7.96 47.98 -18.19
C PRO A 46 -8.45 49.08 -19.14
N GLY A 47 -7.61 50.06 -19.40
CA GLY A 47 -8.00 51.20 -20.23
C GLY A 47 -6.98 52.33 -20.23
N LEU A 48 -7.25 53.30 -21.10
CA LEU A 48 -6.57 54.59 -21.12
C LEU A 48 -7.31 55.54 -20.18
N TYR A 49 -6.59 56.14 -19.25
CA TYR A 49 -7.14 57.08 -18.31
C TYR A 49 -6.35 58.38 -18.36
N PHE A 50 -7.07 59.47 -18.06
CA PHE A 50 -6.49 60.80 -18.00
C PHE A 50 -6.42 61.25 -16.55
N LYS A 51 -5.29 61.84 -16.19
CA LYS A 51 -5.03 62.45 -14.89
C LYS A 51 -4.48 63.85 -15.08
N LEU A 52 -4.55 64.67 -14.05
CA LEU A 52 -3.84 65.94 -14.00
C LEU A 52 -2.31 65.68 -13.90
N PRO A 53 -1.48 66.58 -14.46
CA PRO A 53 -0.04 66.43 -14.38
C PRO A 53 0.42 66.56 -12.91
N PRO A 54 1.54 65.91 -12.54
CA PRO A 54 2.13 66.09 -11.21
C PRO A 54 2.39 67.58 -10.95
N PRO A 55 2.10 68.13 -9.74
CA PRO A 55 1.93 67.44 -8.46
C PRO A 55 0.47 67.23 -8.01
N PHE A 56 -0.53 67.60 -8.81
CA PHE A 56 -1.94 67.55 -8.38
C PHE A 56 -2.46 66.12 -8.26
N GLU A 57 -2.11 65.26 -9.22
CA GLU A 57 -2.53 63.87 -9.25
C GLU A 57 -1.38 62.89 -9.49
N ASN A 58 -1.30 61.89 -8.62
CA ASN A 58 -0.29 60.81 -8.66
C ASN A 58 -0.99 59.45 -8.85
N VAL A 59 -0.35 58.55 -9.60
CA VAL A 59 -0.88 57.21 -9.84
C VAL A 59 0.11 56.18 -9.32
N VAL A 60 -0.38 55.25 -8.49
CA VAL A 60 0.38 54.08 -8.06
C VAL A 60 -0.24 52.85 -8.71
N LEU A 61 0.59 52.09 -9.43
CA LEU A 61 0.20 50.84 -10.07
C LEU A 61 0.52 49.67 -9.15
N MET A 62 -0.41 48.73 -9.04
CA MET A 62 -0.34 47.58 -8.14
C MET A 62 -0.67 46.31 -8.91
N ASP A 63 0.04 45.21 -8.67
CA ASP A 63 -0.20 43.95 -9.37
C ASP A 63 -1.47 43.24 -8.82
N LYS A 64 -2.39 42.88 -9.71
CA LYS A 64 -3.63 42.17 -9.39
C LYS A 64 -3.48 40.63 -9.52
N ARG A 65 -2.36 40.15 -10.02
CA ARG A 65 -2.13 38.72 -10.28
C ARG A 65 -2.05 37.91 -8.99
N LEU A 66 -2.19 36.59 -9.17
CA LEU A 66 -1.84 35.61 -8.16
C LEU A 66 -0.34 35.67 -7.89
N GLN A 67 0.02 36.14 -6.70
CA GLN A 67 1.36 36.12 -6.16
C GLN A 67 1.57 34.85 -5.32
N THR A 68 2.82 34.44 -5.19
CA THR A 68 3.19 33.24 -4.42
C THR A 68 4.10 33.67 -3.29
N ILE A 69 3.77 33.24 -2.08
CA ILE A 69 4.70 33.27 -0.96
C ILE A 69 5.20 31.85 -0.81
N GLU A 70 6.51 31.68 -0.91
CA GLU A 70 7.20 30.43 -0.62
C GLU A 70 7.95 30.61 0.68
N THR A 71 7.83 29.64 1.58
CA THR A 71 8.61 29.62 2.80
C THR A 71 10.05 29.21 2.45
N THR A 72 11.02 30.12 2.63
CA THR A 72 12.45 29.81 2.38
C THR A 72 13.00 28.78 3.37
N ASP A 73 12.61 28.90 4.64
CA ASP A 73 13.09 28.05 5.73
C ASP A 73 11.93 27.28 6.38
N PRO A 74 11.98 25.93 6.42
CA PRO A 74 10.90 25.14 7.01
C PRO A 74 10.54 25.59 8.42
N GLU A 75 9.25 25.83 8.66
CA GLU A 75 8.76 26.28 9.95
C GLU A 75 8.80 25.11 10.95
N ARG A 76 9.45 25.34 12.10
CA ARG A 76 9.48 24.36 13.19
C ARG A 76 8.22 24.49 14.04
N ILE A 77 7.35 23.49 13.95
CA ILE A 77 6.07 23.47 14.67
C ILE A 77 6.00 22.23 15.55
N GLN A 78 5.54 22.42 16.79
CA GLN A 78 5.35 21.33 17.75
C GLN A 78 3.92 20.77 17.63
N THR A 79 3.81 19.45 17.65
CA THR A 79 2.53 18.72 17.68
C THR A 79 2.03 18.50 19.11
N ALA A 80 0.80 18.01 19.27
CA ALA A 80 0.22 17.66 20.58
C ALA A 80 1.07 16.64 21.36
N GLU A 81 1.81 15.79 20.64
CA GLU A 81 2.73 14.80 21.21
C GLU A 81 4.11 15.38 21.57
N LYS A 82 4.26 16.71 21.54
CA LYS A 82 5.52 17.45 21.74
C LYS A 82 6.62 17.13 20.73
N LYS A 83 6.28 16.51 19.60
CA LYS A 83 7.23 16.22 18.51
C LYS A 83 7.34 17.43 17.60
N ASN A 84 8.57 17.77 17.25
CA ASN A 84 8.88 18.88 16.35
C ASN A 84 8.83 18.41 14.89
N LEU A 85 7.99 19.06 14.09
CA LEU A 85 7.90 18.88 12.66
C LEU A 85 8.46 20.11 11.95
N LEU A 86 9.13 19.87 10.83
CA LEU A 86 9.55 20.90 9.89
C LEU A 86 8.52 20.92 8.75
N ILE A 87 7.82 22.04 8.62
CA ILE A 87 6.72 22.19 7.68
C ILE A 87 7.08 23.25 6.65
N ASP A 88 7.16 22.82 5.39
CA ASP A 88 7.28 23.70 4.24
C ASP A 88 5.90 23.94 3.64
N SER A 89 5.56 25.19 3.38
CA SER A 89 4.26 25.60 2.85
C SER A 89 4.42 26.66 1.77
N PHE A 90 3.46 26.69 0.86
CA PHE A 90 3.32 27.79 -0.10
C PHE A 90 1.91 28.32 -0.09
N VAL A 91 1.80 29.62 -0.33
CA VAL A 91 0.51 30.32 -0.33
C VAL A 91 0.34 31.13 -1.61
N LYS A 92 -0.83 31.01 -2.21
CA LYS A 92 -1.24 31.81 -3.35
C LYS A 92 -2.19 32.90 -2.87
N TRP A 93 -1.86 34.14 -3.14
CA TRP A 93 -2.65 35.30 -2.72
C TRP A 93 -2.76 36.33 -3.85
N ARG A 94 -3.69 37.27 -3.73
CA ARG A 94 -3.85 38.38 -4.67
C ARG A 94 -4.44 39.60 -3.98
N ILE A 95 -4.16 40.78 -4.53
CA ILE A 95 -4.76 42.03 -4.07
C ILE A 95 -6.17 42.14 -4.66
N ILE A 96 -7.19 42.26 -3.81
CA ILE A 96 -8.58 42.44 -4.25
C ILE A 96 -9.05 43.87 -4.08
N ASP A 97 -8.61 44.54 -3.00
CA ASP A 97 -8.89 45.94 -2.73
C ASP A 97 -7.57 46.73 -2.67
N PRO A 98 -7.17 47.39 -3.78
CA PRO A 98 -5.97 48.20 -3.85
C PRO A 98 -5.95 49.37 -2.86
N ARG A 99 -7.12 49.93 -2.50
CA ARG A 99 -7.22 51.06 -1.57
C ARG A 99 -6.85 50.62 -0.16
N GLN A 100 -7.50 49.56 0.33
CA GLN A 100 -7.22 49.03 1.67
C GLN A 100 -5.77 48.53 1.80
N PHE A 101 -5.26 47.88 0.75
CA PHE A 101 -3.88 47.46 0.71
C PHE A 101 -2.90 48.64 0.80
N TYR A 102 -3.15 49.72 0.06
CA TYR A 102 -2.28 50.90 0.09
C TYR A 102 -2.30 51.59 1.46
N VAL A 103 -3.46 51.71 2.09
CA VAL A 103 -3.56 52.30 3.45
C VAL A 103 -2.80 51.45 4.48
N THR A 104 -2.82 50.12 4.32
CA THR A 104 -2.17 49.20 5.25
C THR A 104 -0.66 49.09 5.05
N PHE A 105 -0.20 49.01 3.80
CA PHE A 105 1.19 48.66 3.45
C PHE A 105 1.94 49.73 2.64
N GLY A 106 1.29 50.80 2.20
CA GLY A 106 1.93 51.89 1.45
C GLY A 106 2.53 51.47 0.10
N ALA A 107 1.88 50.53 -0.61
CA ALA A 107 2.39 49.87 -1.83
C ALA A 107 3.65 49.01 -1.65
N ASN A 108 3.95 48.57 -0.42
CA ASN A 108 5.05 47.66 -0.17
C ASN A 108 4.58 46.19 -0.17
N ASP A 109 4.79 45.51 -1.29
CA ASP A 109 4.44 44.09 -1.45
C ASP A 109 5.18 43.20 -0.43
N ARG A 110 6.43 43.52 -0.09
CA ARG A 110 7.21 42.75 0.89
C ARG A 110 6.59 42.81 2.30
N ALA A 111 6.10 43.99 2.70
CA ALA A 111 5.44 44.13 4.00
C ALA A 111 4.14 43.31 4.07
N ALA A 112 3.39 43.23 2.97
CA ALA A 112 2.22 42.37 2.87
C ALA A 112 2.60 40.89 2.94
N GLN A 113 3.66 40.48 2.24
CA GLN A 113 4.17 39.10 2.27
C GLN A 113 4.60 38.68 3.68
N GLU A 114 5.39 39.51 4.37
CA GLU A 114 5.82 39.26 5.75
C GLU A 114 4.63 39.16 6.72
N ARG A 115 3.63 40.04 6.55
CA ARG A 115 2.42 40.02 7.38
C ARG A 115 1.59 38.76 7.16
N LEU A 116 1.40 38.34 5.91
CA LEU A 116 0.69 37.11 5.57
C LEU A 116 1.45 35.89 6.06
N GLN A 117 2.78 35.84 5.87
CA GLN A 117 3.62 34.73 6.34
C GLN A 117 3.49 34.54 7.85
N ALA A 118 3.52 35.63 8.64
CA ALA A 118 3.29 35.57 10.07
C ALA A 118 1.88 35.02 10.41
N GLN A 119 0.83 35.47 9.71
CA GLN A 119 -0.53 34.96 9.92
C GLN A 119 -0.68 33.47 9.58
N ILE A 120 -0.06 33.03 8.49
CA ILE A 120 -0.04 31.62 8.05
C ILE A 120 0.69 30.77 9.10
N ARG A 121 1.86 31.24 9.55
CA ARG A 121 2.64 30.58 10.61
C ARG A 121 1.83 30.42 11.89
N ASP A 122 1.13 31.45 12.34
CA ASP A 122 0.29 31.40 13.54
C ASP A 122 -0.87 30.41 13.37
N ALA A 123 -1.53 30.43 12.21
CA ALA A 123 -2.63 29.52 11.91
C ALA A 123 -2.18 28.06 11.81
N LEU A 124 -1.03 27.80 11.16
CA LEU A 124 -0.41 26.48 11.11
C LEU A 124 -0.04 25.99 12.51
N ASN A 125 0.57 26.84 13.35
CA ASN A 125 0.90 26.50 14.74
C ASN A 125 -0.36 26.12 15.53
N ALA A 126 -1.43 26.91 15.46
CA ALA A 126 -2.67 26.63 16.17
C ALA A 126 -3.32 25.30 15.72
N SER A 127 -3.31 25.03 14.42
CA SER A 127 -3.93 23.85 13.81
C SER A 127 -3.11 22.57 14.04
N VAL A 128 -1.78 22.65 14.06
CA VAL A 128 -0.88 21.49 14.24
C VAL A 128 -0.64 21.16 15.72
N ASN A 129 -0.63 22.14 16.62
CA ASN A 129 -0.35 21.93 18.05
C ASN A 129 -1.40 21.07 18.77
N VAL A 130 -2.63 21.01 18.24
CA VAL A 130 -3.72 20.19 18.80
C VAL A 130 -3.82 18.78 18.19
N ARG A 131 -2.97 18.46 17.20
CA ARG A 131 -3.00 17.20 16.45
C ARG A 131 -1.77 16.36 16.67
N THR A 132 -1.91 15.06 16.45
CA THR A 132 -0.80 14.11 16.44
C THR A 132 -0.05 14.16 15.12
N VAL A 133 1.18 13.63 15.11
CA VAL A 133 1.98 13.54 13.86
C VAL A 133 1.25 12.74 12.78
N LYS A 134 0.59 11.64 13.15
CA LYS A 134 -0.10 10.76 12.19
C LYS A 134 -1.26 11.48 11.49
N GLU A 135 -1.99 12.29 12.24
CA GLU A 135 -3.10 13.10 11.71
C GLU A 135 -2.59 14.18 10.76
N VAL A 136 -1.52 14.89 11.15
CA VAL A 136 -0.91 15.96 10.33
C VAL A 136 -0.35 15.44 9.00
N VAL A 137 0.24 14.24 9.01
CA VAL A 137 0.88 13.65 7.82
C VAL A 137 -0.13 12.93 6.91
N SER A 138 -1.20 12.33 7.46
CA SER A 138 -2.08 11.45 6.70
C SER A 138 -3.56 11.85 6.75
N THR A 139 -4.21 11.75 7.91
CA THR A 139 -5.68 11.71 7.98
C THR A 139 -6.34 13.09 7.94
N GLU A 140 -5.69 14.11 8.48
CA GLU A 140 -6.29 15.44 8.72
C GLU A 140 -5.64 16.56 7.92
N ARG A 141 -4.75 16.24 6.97
CA ARG A 141 -4.05 17.26 6.16
C ARG A 141 -4.99 18.23 5.47
N ASP A 142 -6.06 17.73 4.86
CA ASP A 142 -7.04 18.56 4.15
C ASP A 142 -7.82 19.46 5.11
N LYS A 143 -8.15 18.95 6.30
CA LYS A 143 -8.82 19.74 7.35
C LYS A 143 -7.92 20.86 7.86
N ILE A 144 -6.64 20.56 8.10
CA ILE A 144 -5.63 21.56 8.50
C ILE A 144 -5.55 22.67 7.44
N MET A 145 -5.45 22.31 6.16
CA MET A 145 -5.37 23.30 5.07
C MET A 145 -6.63 24.16 4.99
N GLN A 146 -7.83 23.59 5.16
CA GLN A 146 -9.07 24.35 5.18
C GLN A 146 -9.19 25.28 6.40
N GLU A 147 -8.85 24.80 7.59
CA GLU A 147 -8.85 25.62 8.82
C GLU A 147 -7.88 26.79 8.71
N VAL A 148 -6.66 26.52 8.21
CA VAL A 148 -5.63 27.54 8.01
C VAL A 148 -6.09 28.53 6.95
N LEU A 149 -6.62 28.08 5.82
CA LEU A 149 -7.15 28.94 4.76
C LEU A 149 -8.25 29.86 5.30
N ASN A 150 -9.25 29.32 5.99
CA ASN A 150 -10.36 30.10 6.54
C ASN A 150 -9.89 31.14 7.57
N THR A 151 -8.96 30.73 8.44
CA THR A 151 -8.40 31.61 9.49
C THR A 151 -7.59 32.75 8.88
N VAL A 152 -6.75 32.43 7.89
CA VAL A 152 -5.91 33.43 7.23
C VAL A 152 -6.77 34.33 6.34
N GLU A 153 -7.74 33.80 5.59
CA GLU A 153 -8.63 34.60 4.74
C GLU A 153 -9.44 35.61 5.58
N ALA A 154 -9.98 35.20 6.74
CA ALA A 154 -10.68 36.10 7.64
C ALA A 154 -9.81 37.25 8.14
N ARG A 155 -8.52 36.99 8.38
CA ARG A 155 -7.53 38.00 8.83
C ARG A 155 -6.94 38.83 7.68
N ALA A 156 -6.96 38.31 6.45
CA ALA A 156 -6.43 38.98 5.26
C ALA A 156 -7.43 39.94 4.61
N LYS A 157 -8.73 39.64 4.68
CA LYS A 157 -9.81 40.49 4.12
C LYS A 157 -9.72 41.97 4.53
N PRO A 158 -9.52 42.31 5.83
CA PRO A 158 -9.38 43.71 6.25
C PRO A 158 -8.15 44.42 5.68
N LEU A 159 -7.14 43.66 5.23
CA LEU A 159 -5.88 44.18 4.67
C LEU A 159 -5.98 44.42 3.15
N GLY A 160 -7.14 44.18 2.53
CA GLY A 160 -7.35 44.27 1.08
C GLY A 160 -6.76 43.10 0.28
N VAL A 161 -6.36 42.03 0.96
CA VAL A 161 -5.75 40.83 0.37
C VAL A 161 -6.70 39.64 0.43
N GLN A 162 -6.76 38.87 -0.66
CA GLN A 162 -7.39 37.57 -0.68
C GLN A 162 -6.36 36.46 -0.77
N VAL A 163 -6.43 35.50 0.15
CA VAL A 163 -5.71 34.24 0.06
C VAL A 163 -6.55 33.24 -0.72
N VAL A 164 -5.97 32.66 -1.77
CA VAL A 164 -6.67 31.77 -2.70
C VAL A 164 -6.47 30.30 -2.32
N ASP A 165 -5.25 29.93 -1.98
CA ASP A 165 -4.95 28.57 -1.52
C ASP A 165 -3.71 28.55 -0.63
N VAL A 166 -3.70 27.64 0.34
CA VAL A 166 -2.58 27.37 1.25
C VAL A 166 -2.30 25.89 1.18
N ARG A 167 -1.07 25.52 0.82
CA ARG A 167 -0.69 24.10 0.75
C ARG A 167 0.61 23.82 1.44
N LEU A 168 0.65 22.64 2.05
CA LEU A 168 1.88 22.07 2.60
C LEU A 168 2.65 21.41 1.45
N ARG A 169 3.91 21.78 1.27
CA ARG A 169 4.80 21.17 0.26
C ARG A 169 5.49 19.94 0.82
N ARG A 170 6.03 20.04 2.04
CA ARG A 170 6.79 18.95 2.70
C ARG A 170 6.57 19.01 4.21
N ILE A 171 6.48 17.84 4.85
CA ILE A 171 6.37 17.69 6.31
C ILE A 171 7.42 16.67 6.73
N GLU A 172 8.35 17.07 7.57
CA GLU A 172 9.42 16.19 8.05
C GLU A 172 9.52 16.20 9.57
N PHE A 173 10.11 15.14 10.12
CA PHE A 173 10.54 15.16 11.50
C PHE A 173 11.79 16.04 11.63
N ALA A 174 11.88 16.79 12.72
CA ALA A 174 13.14 17.41 13.08
C ALA A 174 14.21 16.31 13.27
N PRO A 175 15.46 16.54 12.82
CA PRO A 175 16.48 15.50 12.75
C PRO A 175 16.73 14.80 14.08
N GLU A 176 16.50 15.49 15.22
CA GLU A 176 16.78 14.95 16.56
C GLU A 176 15.86 13.79 16.97
N ILE A 177 14.61 13.74 16.47
CA ILE A 177 13.63 12.70 16.85
C ILE A 177 13.44 11.62 15.78
N SER A 178 13.93 11.88 14.57
CA SER A 178 13.74 11.03 13.40
C SER A 178 14.17 9.58 13.65
N GLU A 179 15.38 9.37 14.21
CA GLU A 179 15.94 8.04 14.43
C GLU A 179 15.10 7.19 15.39
N SER A 180 14.66 7.76 16.51
CA SER A 180 13.84 7.05 17.51
C SER A 180 12.50 6.58 16.95
N VAL A 181 11.86 7.43 16.13
CA VAL A 181 10.58 7.12 15.47
C VAL A 181 10.79 6.06 14.40
N TYR A 182 11.84 6.18 13.58
CA TYR A 182 12.20 5.16 12.59
C TYR A 182 12.49 3.81 13.25
N ARG A 183 13.25 3.79 14.35
CA ARG A 183 13.56 2.56 15.09
C ARG A 183 12.30 1.89 15.64
N ARG A 184 11.36 2.68 16.21
CA ARG A 184 10.06 2.17 16.67
C ARG A 184 9.20 1.64 15.53
N MET A 185 9.13 2.35 14.40
CA MET A 185 8.39 1.89 13.22
C MET A 185 8.98 0.60 12.65
N GLN A 186 10.30 0.47 12.61
CA GLN A 186 10.96 -0.77 12.18
C GLN A 186 10.64 -1.93 13.12
N ALA A 187 10.64 -1.70 14.44
CA ALA A 187 10.28 -2.71 15.43
C ALA A 187 8.81 -3.15 15.27
N GLU A 188 7.87 -2.21 15.16
CA GLU A 188 6.45 -2.50 14.94
C GLU A 188 6.22 -3.28 13.63
N ARG A 189 6.85 -2.86 12.53
CA ARG A 189 6.78 -3.56 11.24
C ARG A 189 7.37 -4.97 11.30
N THR A 190 8.47 -5.13 12.02
CA THR A 190 9.10 -6.45 12.22
C THR A 190 8.21 -7.37 13.04
N GLN A 191 7.59 -6.83 14.10
CA GLN A 191 6.65 -7.56 14.94
C GLN A 191 5.40 -7.97 14.14
N GLU A 192 4.82 -7.05 13.36
CA GLU A 192 3.68 -7.33 12.49
C GLU A 192 4.02 -8.39 11.43
N ALA A 193 5.18 -8.27 10.78
CA ALA A 193 5.66 -9.25 9.82
C ALA A 193 5.88 -10.63 10.46
N ASN A 194 6.47 -10.68 11.65
CA ASN A 194 6.67 -11.94 12.38
C ASN A 194 5.34 -12.56 12.80
N ARG A 195 4.36 -11.76 13.21
CA ARG A 195 3.00 -12.24 13.53
C ARG A 195 2.33 -12.86 12.30
N LEU A 196 2.43 -12.20 11.14
CA LEU A 196 1.87 -12.71 9.89
C LEU A 196 2.59 -14.00 9.45
N ARG A 197 3.93 -14.07 9.56
CA ARG A 197 4.69 -15.29 9.26
C ARG A 197 4.32 -16.45 10.18
N ALA A 198 4.19 -16.20 11.48
CA ALA A 198 3.80 -17.23 12.45
C ALA A 198 2.38 -17.74 12.19
N THR A 199 1.44 -16.83 11.87
CA THR A 199 0.05 -17.19 11.51
C THR A 199 0.04 -18.01 10.23
N GLY A 200 0.73 -17.55 9.17
CA GLY A 200 0.83 -18.29 7.91
C GLY A 200 1.48 -19.66 8.05
N ALA A 201 2.51 -19.79 8.90
CA ALA A 201 3.13 -21.07 9.21
C ALA A 201 2.15 -22.01 9.93
N ALA A 202 1.47 -21.54 10.96
CA ALA A 202 0.47 -22.32 11.70
C ALA A 202 -0.69 -22.79 10.79
N ASP A 203 -1.21 -21.89 9.95
CA ASP A 203 -2.26 -22.22 8.99
C ASP A 203 -1.76 -23.24 7.96
N SER A 204 -0.53 -23.10 7.47
CA SER A 204 0.06 -24.05 6.52
C SER A 204 0.25 -25.45 7.10
N GLU A 205 0.70 -25.56 8.36
CA GLU A 205 0.87 -26.83 9.06
C GLU A 205 -0.48 -27.50 9.32
N LYS A 206 -1.51 -26.72 9.67
CA LYS A 206 -2.89 -27.23 9.81
C LYS A 206 -3.41 -27.79 8.48
N ILE A 207 -3.22 -27.08 7.38
CA ILE A 207 -3.64 -27.54 6.04
C ILE A 207 -2.89 -28.81 5.65
N ARG A 208 -1.57 -28.87 5.88
CA ARG A 208 -0.75 -30.06 5.60
C ARG A 208 -1.21 -31.27 6.41
N ALA A 209 -1.39 -31.11 7.72
CA ALA A 209 -1.84 -32.18 8.60
C ALA A 209 -3.23 -32.71 8.19
N GLN A 210 -4.15 -31.82 7.81
CA GLN A 210 -5.46 -32.21 7.31
C GLN A 210 -5.35 -32.97 5.97
N ALA A 211 -4.53 -32.48 5.04
CA ALA A 211 -4.30 -33.14 3.75
C ALA A 211 -3.64 -34.53 3.92
N ASP A 212 -2.71 -34.67 4.87
CA ASP A 212 -2.08 -35.95 5.20
C ASP A 212 -3.08 -36.95 5.79
N ARG A 213 -3.94 -36.49 6.70
CA ARG A 213 -5.03 -37.31 7.26
C ARG A 213 -6.00 -37.77 6.18
N GLU A 214 -6.44 -36.86 5.32
CA GLU A 214 -7.34 -37.19 4.21
C GLU A 214 -6.69 -38.18 3.23
N ARG A 215 -5.40 -38.00 2.91
CA ARG A 215 -4.65 -38.95 2.08
C ARG A 215 -4.64 -40.35 2.70
N GLN A 216 -4.33 -40.45 4.00
CA GLN A 216 -4.31 -41.74 4.70
C GLN A 216 -5.69 -42.40 4.73
N GLU A 217 -6.76 -41.62 4.97
CA GLU A 217 -8.12 -42.12 4.96
C GLU A 217 -8.54 -42.64 3.58
N VAL A 218 -8.21 -41.91 2.51
CA VAL A 218 -8.47 -42.33 1.12
C VAL A 218 -7.72 -43.62 0.79
N LEU A 219 -6.43 -43.70 1.15
CA LEU A 219 -5.63 -44.92 0.95
C LEU A 219 -6.17 -46.10 1.74
N ALA A 220 -6.58 -45.90 2.99
CA ALA A 220 -7.16 -46.95 3.83
C ALA A 220 -8.49 -47.45 3.26
N LYS A 221 -9.38 -46.55 2.81
CA LYS A 221 -10.64 -46.91 2.13
C LYS A 221 -10.38 -47.68 0.84
N ALA A 222 -9.44 -47.21 0.01
CA ALA A 222 -9.06 -47.87 -1.23
C ALA A 222 -8.48 -49.28 -0.97
N TYR A 223 -7.64 -49.44 0.05
CA TYR A 223 -7.08 -50.73 0.44
C TYR A 223 -8.15 -51.69 0.97
N ALA A 224 -9.05 -51.21 1.83
CA ALA A 224 -10.16 -52.00 2.35
C ALA A 224 -11.09 -52.47 1.21
N GLN A 225 -11.42 -51.59 0.26
CA GLN A 225 -12.19 -51.95 -0.93
C GLN A 225 -11.47 -52.99 -1.79
N ALA A 226 -10.17 -52.81 -2.04
CA ALA A 226 -9.36 -53.75 -2.81
C ALA A 226 -9.31 -55.14 -2.15
N GLN A 227 -9.11 -55.20 -0.83
CA GLN A 227 -9.14 -56.46 -0.08
C GLN A 227 -10.53 -57.09 -0.07
N GLY A 228 -11.60 -56.29 0.01
CA GLY A 228 -12.97 -56.78 -0.11
C GLY A 228 -13.24 -57.43 -1.47
N ILE A 229 -12.85 -56.77 -2.56
CA ILE A 229 -12.97 -57.32 -3.92
C ILE A 229 -12.12 -58.59 -4.07
N LYS A 230 -10.89 -58.58 -3.56
CA LYS A 230 -10.02 -59.75 -3.59
C LYS A 230 -10.62 -60.92 -2.83
N GLY A 231 -11.13 -60.69 -1.62
CA GLY A 231 -11.80 -61.70 -0.81
C GLY A 231 -13.06 -62.28 -1.48
N GLN A 232 -13.85 -61.43 -2.15
CA GLN A 232 -14.99 -61.90 -2.97
C GLN A 232 -14.53 -62.77 -4.15
N GLY A 233 -13.43 -62.38 -4.81
CA GLY A 233 -12.81 -63.16 -5.87
C GLY A 233 -12.31 -64.52 -5.39
N ASP A 234 -11.59 -64.55 -4.28
CA ASP A 234 -11.05 -65.77 -3.67
C ASP A 234 -12.19 -66.70 -3.20
N ALA A 235 -13.24 -66.15 -2.59
CA ALA A 235 -14.43 -66.91 -2.18
C ALA A 235 -15.12 -67.54 -3.40
N LYS A 236 -15.29 -66.79 -4.48
CA LYS A 236 -15.89 -67.30 -5.73
C LYS A 236 -15.02 -68.35 -6.39
N ALA A 237 -13.70 -68.14 -6.47
CA ALA A 237 -12.75 -69.12 -6.99
C ALA A 237 -12.80 -70.42 -6.18
N ASN A 238 -12.75 -70.32 -4.85
CA ASN A 238 -12.84 -71.47 -3.96
C ASN A 238 -14.18 -72.21 -4.10
N SER A 239 -15.30 -71.51 -4.25
CA SER A 239 -16.60 -72.15 -4.49
C SER A 239 -16.61 -72.98 -5.79
N ILE A 240 -16.09 -72.41 -6.89
CA ILE A 240 -15.98 -73.11 -8.19
C ILE A 240 -15.04 -74.31 -8.07
N TYR A 241 -13.90 -74.15 -7.38
CA TYR A 241 -12.97 -75.24 -7.13
C TYR A 241 -13.63 -76.35 -6.30
N SER A 242 -14.31 -76.03 -5.21
CA SER A 242 -15.02 -77.01 -4.38
C SER A 242 -16.09 -77.76 -5.17
N GLU A 243 -16.89 -77.08 -6.00
CA GLU A 243 -17.88 -77.72 -6.88
C GLU A 243 -17.23 -78.65 -7.91
N ALA A 244 -16.12 -78.22 -8.52
CA ALA A 244 -15.38 -79.03 -9.49
C ALA A 244 -14.73 -80.27 -8.82
N TYR A 245 -14.14 -80.11 -7.64
CA TYR A 245 -13.45 -81.18 -6.91
C TYR A 245 -14.42 -82.17 -6.23
N ALA A 246 -15.61 -81.73 -5.84
CA ALA A 246 -16.65 -82.61 -5.29
C ALA A 246 -17.11 -83.68 -6.30
N LYS A 247 -16.94 -83.46 -7.61
CA LYS A 247 -17.31 -84.44 -8.65
C LYS A 247 -16.48 -85.73 -8.56
N ASN A 248 -15.21 -85.67 -8.13
CA ASN A 248 -14.38 -86.86 -7.90
C ASN A 248 -13.28 -86.62 -6.85
N PRO A 249 -13.53 -86.94 -5.58
CA PRO A 249 -12.58 -86.71 -4.48
C PRO A 249 -11.26 -87.48 -4.58
N LYS A 250 -11.27 -88.67 -5.20
CA LYS A 250 -10.07 -89.51 -5.36
C LYS A 250 -9.11 -88.91 -6.39
N PHE A 251 -9.65 -88.49 -7.54
CA PHE A 251 -8.86 -87.83 -8.59
C PHE A 251 -8.28 -86.50 -8.12
N PHE A 252 -9.04 -85.73 -7.34
CA PHE A 252 -8.57 -84.47 -6.74
C PHE A 252 -7.33 -84.66 -5.85
N SER A 253 -7.39 -85.60 -4.90
CA SER A 253 -6.31 -85.86 -3.96
C SER A 253 -5.01 -86.25 -4.68
N PHE A 254 -5.13 -87.03 -5.75
CA PHE A 254 -4.02 -87.39 -6.63
C PHE A 254 -3.47 -86.17 -7.39
N TYR A 255 -4.32 -85.42 -8.10
CA TYR A 255 -3.89 -84.26 -8.89
C TYR A 255 -3.24 -83.16 -8.04
N LYS A 256 -3.78 -82.88 -6.84
CA LYS A 256 -3.21 -81.87 -5.93
C LYS A 256 -1.86 -82.30 -5.37
N SER A 257 -1.66 -83.59 -5.13
CA SER A 257 -0.33 -84.10 -4.73
C SER A 257 0.71 -83.93 -5.85
N LEU A 258 0.34 -84.16 -7.11
CA LEU A 258 1.22 -83.91 -8.25
C LEU A 258 1.56 -82.42 -8.44
N GLU A 259 0.58 -81.54 -8.26
CA GLU A 259 0.80 -80.09 -8.31
C GLU A 259 1.75 -79.63 -7.17
N ALA A 260 1.54 -80.16 -5.96
CA ALA A 260 2.43 -79.90 -4.82
C ALA A 260 3.85 -80.41 -5.06
N TYR A 261 4.02 -81.59 -5.67
CA TYR A 261 5.33 -82.08 -6.09
C TYR A 261 5.97 -81.13 -7.10
N ARG A 262 5.23 -80.71 -8.14
CA ARG A 262 5.74 -79.81 -9.17
C ARG A 262 6.18 -78.46 -8.60
N ALA A 263 5.43 -77.92 -7.65
CA ALA A 263 5.77 -76.66 -6.99
C ALA A 263 7.01 -76.81 -6.08
N ALA A 264 7.05 -77.86 -5.25
CA ALA A 264 8.16 -78.14 -4.34
C ALA A 264 9.49 -78.39 -5.07
N PHE A 265 9.46 -78.99 -6.26
CA PHE A 265 10.66 -79.27 -7.06
C PHE A 265 10.97 -78.22 -8.15
N SER A 266 10.25 -77.08 -8.16
CA SER A 266 10.39 -76.05 -9.20
C SER A 266 11.67 -75.20 -9.11
N LYS A 267 12.32 -75.14 -7.94
CA LYS A 267 13.54 -74.35 -7.70
C LYS A 267 14.69 -75.29 -7.32
N SER A 268 15.79 -75.21 -8.06
CA SER A 268 16.97 -76.08 -7.93
C SER A 268 17.85 -75.81 -6.69
N SER A 269 17.45 -74.89 -5.81
CA SER A 269 18.23 -74.44 -4.64
C SER A 269 17.60 -74.77 -3.27
N ASP A 270 16.41 -75.38 -3.21
CA ASP A 270 15.78 -75.74 -1.93
C ASP A 270 16.34 -77.06 -1.39
N VAL A 271 16.99 -77.01 -0.23
CA VAL A 271 17.43 -78.20 0.52
C VAL A 271 16.23 -78.72 1.31
N LEU A 272 15.56 -79.75 0.81
CA LEU A 272 14.45 -80.42 1.52
C LEU A 272 14.97 -81.53 2.42
N VAL A 273 14.74 -81.40 3.73
CA VAL A 273 14.93 -82.48 4.72
C VAL A 273 13.58 -83.16 4.93
N LEU A 274 13.33 -84.26 4.23
CA LEU A 274 12.08 -85.03 4.35
C LEU A 274 12.34 -86.52 4.52
N SER A 275 11.56 -87.16 5.39
CA SER A 275 11.53 -88.61 5.56
C SER A 275 10.76 -89.27 4.40
N PRO A 276 11.27 -90.34 3.75
CA PRO A 276 10.61 -91.05 2.64
C PRO A 276 9.23 -91.64 2.95
N LYS A 277 8.84 -91.70 4.23
CA LYS A 277 7.54 -92.22 4.70
C LYS A 277 6.52 -91.13 5.09
N SER A 278 6.81 -89.87 4.78
CA SER A 278 5.89 -88.75 5.06
C SER A 278 4.58 -88.88 4.27
N ASP A 279 3.46 -88.44 4.87
CA ASP A 279 2.13 -88.36 4.22
C ASP A 279 2.16 -87.56 2.91
N PHE A 280 3.19 -86.73 2.71
CA PHE A 280 3.45 -86.00 1.48
C PHE A 280 3.67 -86.91 0.25
N PHE A 281 4.36 -88.06 0.38
CA PHE A 281 4.74 -88.94 -0.75
C PHE A 281 3.75 -90.09 -1.03
N LYS A 282 2.53 -90.02 -0.48
CA LYS A 282 1.53 -91.10 -0.50
C LYS A 282 1.19 -91.64 -1.90
N TYR A 283 1.17 -90.76 -2.90
CA TYR A 283 0.90 -91.13 -4.31
C TYR A 283 2.17 -91.37 -5.16
N TRP A 284 3.36 -91.17 -4.58
CA TRP A 284 4.65 -91.49 -5.25
C TRP A 284 4.96 -92.99 -5.15
N ASN A 285 4.63 -93.59 -4.00
CA ASN A 285 4.93 -95.00 -3.71
C ASN A 285 3.81 -95.98 -4.13
N SER A 286 2.59 -95.49 -4.42
CA SER A 286 1.47 -96.33 -4.87
C SER A 286 0.42 -95.51 -5.65
N PRO A 287 -0.08 -96.00 -6.81
CA PRO A 287 -1.09 -95.29 -7.62
C PRO A 287 -2.42 -95.06 -6.90
N ASP A 288 -2.79 -95.94 -5.96
CA ASP A 288 -4.07 -95.89 -5.22
C ASP A 288 -3.98 -95.13 -3.88
N GLY A 289 -2.80 -94.64 -3.51
CA GLY A 289 -2.60 -93.87 -2.29
C GLY A 289 -2.82 -94.65 -1.00
N ALA A 290 -2.35 -95.90 -0.89
CA ALA A 290 -2.33 -96.62 0.38
C ALA A 290 -1.12 -96.18 1.24
N LYS A 291 -1.32 -95.94 2.55
CA LYS A 291 -0.24 -95.61 3.50
C LYS A 291 0.77 -96.76 3.55
N ALA A 292 2.05 -96.47 3.35
CA ALA A 292 3.12 -97.42 3.68
C ALA A 292 3.17 -97.60 5.20
N ALA A 293 3.14 -98.85 5.67
CA ALA A 293 3.09 -99.20 7.10
C ALA A 293 4.30 -98.65 7.88
N PRO A 294 4.13 -98.17 9.13
CA PRO A 294 5.25 -97.74 9.95
C PRO A 294 6.03 -98.95 10.49
N GLU A 295 7.36 -98.95 10.29
CA GLU A 295 8.27 -99.95 10.86
C GLU A 295 8.47 -99.68 12.36
N ALA A 296 8.43 -100.76 13.13
CA ALA A 296 8.62 -100.78 14.57
C ALA A 296 10.01 -100.25 14.98
N LYS A 297 10.03 -99.40 16.03
CA LYS A 297 11.27 -98.92 16.66
C LYS A 297 12.07 -100.10 17.23
N PRO A 298 13.40 -100.18 17.04
CA PRO A 298 14.23 -101.04 17.86
C PRO A 298 14.40 -100.41 19.26
N ALA A 299 14.08 -101.18 20.29
CA ALA A 299 14.48 -100.88 21.67
C ALA A 299 15.98 -101.13 21.82
N GLN A 300 16.66 -100.29 22.58
CA GLN A 300 17.91 -100.61 23.27
C GLN A 300 18.29 -99.48 24.24
N PRO A 301 19.20 -99.71 25.20
CA PRO A 301 20.10 -100.87 25.31
C PRO A 301 19.48 -102.13 25.95
#